data_AF-A0A7X7RML8-F1
#
_entry.id   AF-A0A7X7RML8-F1
#
_cell.length_a   1.000
_cell.length_b   1.000
_cell.length_c   1.000
_cell.angle_alpha   90.00
_cell.angle_beta   90.00
_cell.angle_gamma   90.00
#
_symmetry.space_group_name_H-M   'P 1'
#
loop_
_entity.id
_entity.type
_entity.pdbx_description
1 polymer ?
#
loop_
_entity_poly.entity_id
_entity_poly.type
_entity_poly.pdbx_seq_one_letter_code
_entity_poly.pdbx_strand_id
1 'polypeptide(L)'
;MMKVAWIFGVMALYGAAFASATNLLVNGGFENELAPAWEKRTPEDAARRIFRAAGEGRSGAAAVLENLEPTFTRLRQGHDRSIKIEPGQRIELSAWIKTDMEAAGEAMLQFYCLDAKGGILAQPQSRRVTGPADWTFCRMRTTVPEGTAYVMPYLQTRGGVGKVWFDDVSLTLLPPPAPLPPEPRVVLFSDLPEEHAVIKNARTLFGAGLVKAGDDPASALADAEGALALYEGVPPGVWLALKGFAEKGGRVFMDIRAFAAAHGVEAVAVKVGDPASKNLQAVMRSGLTVLRSDDATAGFAVGQVMPRMGWPAGNLFMLPTGFSLAGLEILAEGPGGEPGLVKLAVGKGRVTACDLLSLREPYFRNIDAFYAFTPVSGALGNPPAFGEYYPQRMKYEGVVAEMRRLAEKYPEISLEDEGAASGGYRLWSLNLGGSGRPLYLLYAAAHGAEWEPGYGLMTFARQVADGRLSGVVDLEKVSIKIIPILNPAGYDKMSRQNA
;
A
#
# COMPACT_ATOMS: atom_id res chain seq x y z
N MET A 1 30.19 18.77 -42.93
CA MET A 1 31.02 18.70 -41.71
C MET A 1 30.25 19.37 -40.58
N MET A 2 29.52 18.56 -39.82
CA MET A 2 28.60 18.98 -38.76
C MET A 2 29.33 18.85 -37.42
N LYS A 3 29.48 19.96 -36.68
CA LYS A 3 30.00 19.93 -35.30
C LYS A 3 28.85 19.63 -34.35
N VAL A 4 28.87 18.44 -33.78
CA VAL A 4 27.97 17.97 -32.72
C VAL A 4 28.40 18.63 -31.41
N ALA A 5 27.53 19.47 -30.84
CA ALA A 5 27.70 20.00 -29.49
C ALA A 5 27.09 19.01 -28.49
N TRP A 6 27.95 18.41 -27.67
CA TRP A 6 27.54 17.54 -26.57
C TRP A 6 27.15 18.41 -25.37
N ILE A 7 25.88 18.41 -25.01
CA ILE A 7 25.39 18.97 -23.75
C ILE A 7 25.63 17.90 -22.68
N PHE A 8 26.65 18.09 -21.86
CA PHE A 8 26.80 17.33 -20.61
C PHE A 8 25.75 17.81 -19.62
N GLY A 9 24.72 17.00 -19.41
CA GLY A 9 23.82 17.15 -18.28
C GLY A 9 24.60 16.92 -16.98
N VAL A 10 24.64 17.93 -16.12
CA VAL A 10 25.15 17.81 -14.75
C VAL A 10 24.16 16.92 -13.99
N MET A 11 24.46 15.63 -13.89
CA MET A 11 23.86 14.79 -12.86
C MET A 11 24.38 15.29 -11.51
N ALA A 12 23.54 16.03 -10.79
CA ALA A 12 23.71 16.24 -9.36
C ALA A 12 23.56 14.87 -8.68
N LEU A 13 24.70 14.18 -8.50
CA LEU A 13 24.83 13.08 -7.57
C LEU A 13 24.52 13.62 -6.17
N TYR A 14 23.26 13.50 -5.75
CA TYR A 14 22.92 13.48 -4.34
C TYR A 14 23.52 12.19 -3.76
N GLY A 15 24.80 12.25 -3.43
CA GLY A 15 25.43 11.30 -2.55
C GLY A 15 24.81 11.46 -1.18
N ALA A 16 23.69 10.78 -0.94
CA ALA A 16 23.28 10.47 0.43
C ALA A 16 24.39 9.60 1.00
N ALA A 17 25.31 10.22 1.73
CA ALA A 17 26.23 9.50 2.58
C ALA A 17 25.37 8.70 3.56
N PHE A 18 25.23 7.39 3.31
CA PHE A 18 24.72 6.46 4.30
C PHE A 18 25.71 6.51 5.45
N ALA A 19 25.41 7.32 6.47
CA ALA A 19 26.07 7.20 7.75
C ALA A 19 25.85 5.75 8.19
N SER A 20 26.94 4.98 8.30
CA SER A 20 26.92 3.73 9.03
C SER A 20 26.26 4.03 10.37
N ALA A 21 25.11 3.41 10.66
CA ALA A 21 24.37 3.71 11.87
C ALA A 21 25.21 3.24 13.06
N THR A 22 25.86 4.20 13.73
CA THR A 22 26.68 3.94 14.92
C THR A 22 25.83 3.21 15.96
N ASN A 23 26.34 2.07 16.44
CA ASN A 23 25.71 1.34 17.53
C ASN A 23 25.71 2.22 18.79
N LEU A 24 24.53 2.46 19.36
CA LEU A 24 24.35 3.22 20.60
C LEU A 24 24.77 2.43 21.84
N LEU A 25 24.99 1.12 21.70
CA LEU A 25 25.45 0.28 22.79
C LEU A 25 26.96 0.27 22.90
N VAL A 26 27.44 0.30 24.15
CA VAL A 26 28.84 0.07 24.46
C VAL A 26 29.06 -1.42 24.67
N ASN A 27 30.15 -1.95 24.09
CA ASN A 27 30.55 -3.35 24.24
C ASN A 27 29.46 -4.35 23.78
N GLY A 28 28.83 -4.09 22.63
CA GLY A 28 27.77 -4.94 22.07
C GLY A 28 28.23 -6.32 21.58
N GLY A 29 29.50 -6.45 21.17
CA GLY A 29 30.14 -7.73 20.84
C GLY A 29 30.86 -8.38 22.03
N PHE A 30 30.73 -7.83 23.24
CA PHE A 30 31.30 -8.40 24.47
C PHE A 30 32.81 -8.68 24.45
N GLU A 31 33.59 -7.94 23.66
CA GLU A 31 35.05 -8.07 23.63
C GLU A 31 35.73 -7.61 24.93
N ASN A 32 35.06 -6.79 25.72
CA ASN A 32 35.50 -6.37 27.05
C ASN A 32 34.62 -6.98 28.14
N GLU A 33 35.03 -6.85 29.41
CA GLU A 33 34.23 -7.24 30.57
C GLU A 33 32.80 -6.68 30.52
N LEU A 34 31.84 -7.44 31.06
CA LEU A 34 30.43 -7.02 31.06
C LEU A 34 30.27 -5.69 31.81
N ALA A 35 30.81 -5.59 33.01
CA ALA A 35 30.80 -4.36 33.79
C ALA A 35 31.87 -3.37 33.28
N PRO A 36 31.61 -2.05 33.32
CA PRO A 36 30.41 -1.41 33.85
C PRO A 36 29.26 -1.26 32.82
N ALA A 37 29.53 -1.53 31.55
CA ALA A 37 28.61 -1.22 30.45
C ALA A 37 27.31 -2.04 30.50
N TRP A 38 27.38 -3.31 30.89
CA TRP A 38 26.25 -4.23 31.01
C TRP A 38 26.05 -4.60 32.49
N GLU A 39 24.88 -4.27 33.01
CA GLU A 39 24.48 -4.51 34.40
C GLU A 39 23.63 -5.77 34.51
N LYS A 40 24.01 -6.64 35.46
CA LYS A 40 23.24 -7.82 35.86
C LYS A 40 21.95 -7.39 36.55
N ARG A 41 20.87 -7.19 35.79
CA ARG A 41 19.55 -6.80 36.34
C ARG A 41 19.07 -7.83 37.36
N THR A 42 19.25 -9.10 37.03
CA THR A 42 19.00 -10.20 37.95
C THR A 42 20.35 -10.59 38.58
N PRO A 43 20.50 -10.49 39.91
CA PRO A 43 21.68 -10.98 40.61
C PRO A 43 21.90 -12.48 40.39
N GLU A 44 23.15 -12.92 40.50
CA GLU A 44 23.50 -14.34 40.45
C GLU A 44 23.21 -15.01 41.79
N ASP A 45 22.82 -16.28 41.75
CA ASP A 45 22.51 -17.12 42.89
C ASP A 45 22.67 -18.61 42.51
N ALA A 46 22.23 -19.53 43.37
CA ALA A 46 22.31 -20.97 43.09
C ALA A 46 21.53 -21.40 41.84
N ALA A 47 20.55 -20.61 41.39
CA ALA A 47 19.70 -20.94 40.26
C ALA A 47 20.20 -20.33 38.93
N ARG A 48 21.14 -19.38 38.95
CA ARG A 48 21.55 -18.67 37.73
C ARG A 48 22.94 -18.03 37.79
N ARG A 49 23.58 -17.91 36.62
CA ARG A 49 24.87 -17.24 36.41
C ARG A 49 24.82 -16.31 35.21
N ILE A 50 25.58 -15.21 35.25
CA ILE A 50 25.71 -14.24 34.15
C ILE A 50 27.19 -13.88 34.00
N PHE A 51 27.80 -14.23 32.87
CA PHE A 51 29.24 -14.03 32.67
C PHE A 51 29.59 -13.78 31.20
N ARG A 52 30.78 -13.23 30.97
CA ARG A 52 31.39 -13.15 29.63
C ARG A 52 32.11 -14.46 29.34
N ALA A 53 31.85 -15.07 28.20
CA ALA A 53 32.55 -16.26 27.73
C ALA A 53 33.48 -15.91 26.57
N ALA A 54 34.80 -15.93 26.82
CA ALA A 54 35.82 -15.69 25.81
C ALA A 54 35.98 -16.92 24.91
N GLY A 55 36.05 -16.72 23.58
CA GLY A 55 36.19 -17.79 22.59
C GLY A 55 34.90 -18.54 22.26
N GLU A 56 33.79 -18.23 22.95
CA GLU A 56 32.48 -18.89 22.73
C GLU A 56 31.49 -18.01 21.96
N GLY A 57 31.90 -16.78 21.63
CA GLY A 57 31.13 -15.85 20.82
C GLY A 57 31.04 -16.25 19.36
N ARG A 58 30.13 -15.60 18.64
CA ARG A 58 30.09 -15.63 17.18
C ARG A 58 31.30 -14.89 16.62
N SER A 59 31.73 -13.82 17.27
CA SER A 59 32.98 -13.11 17.02
C SER A 59 33.70 -12.85 18.33
N GLY A 60 34.74 -13.62 18.65
CA GLY A 60 35.55 -13.37 19.85
C GLY A 60 34.89 -13.83 21.15
N ALA A 61 33.93 -13.09 21.69
CA ALA A 61 33.30 -13.36 22.98
C ALA A 61 31.77 -13.21 22.96
N ALA A 62 31.09 -13.68 24.01
CA ALA A 62 29.64 -13.50 24.16
C ALA A 62 29.25 -13.25 25.62
N ALA A 63 28.10 -12.60 25.82
CA ALA A 63 27.42 -12.60 27.11
C ALA A 63 26.62 -13.89 27.26
N VAL A 64 26.86 -14.61 28.35
CA VAL A 64 26.16 -15.86 28.68
C VAL A 64 25.24 -15.64 29.87
N LEU A 65 23.96 -15.98 29.67
CA LEU A 65 22.97 -16.11 30.73
C LEU A 65 22.70 -17.61 30.93
N GLU A 66 23.06 -18.14 32.09
CA GLU A 66 22.92 -19.56 32.44
C GLU A 66 21.87 -19.72 33.53
N ASN A 67 20.85 -20.54 33.26
CA ASN A 67 19.84 -20.97 34.21
C ASN A 67 20.15 -22.41 34.64
N LEU A 68 20.34 -22.63 35.94
CA LEU A 68 20.48 -23.96 36.54
C LEU A 68 19.13 -24.52 37.03
N GLU A 69 18.13 -23.65 37.17
CA GLU A 69 16.73 -23.98 37.40
C GLU A 69 15.84 -23.15 36.45
N PRO A 70 14.58 -23.56 36.18
CA PRO A 70 13.65 -22.78 35.36
C PRO A 70 13.33 -21.40 36.00
N THR A 71 14.11 -20.38 35.65
CA THR A 71 14.05 -19.05 36.26
C THR A 71 14.13 -17.94 35.22
N PHE A 72 14.06 -16.69 35.65
CA PHE A 72 14.19 -15.51 34.78
C PHE A 72 15.52 -14.79 35.03
N THR A 73 16.32 -14.64 33.98
CA THR A 73 17.67 -14.06 34.04
C THR A 73 17.78 -12.94 33.01
N ARG A 74 18.36 -11.81 33.43
CA ARG A 74 18.36 -10.57 32.64
C ARG A 74 19.67 -9.79 32.80
N LEU A 75 20.20 -9.35 31.67
CA LEU A 75 21.33 -8.43 31.52
C LEU A 75 20.84 -7.17 30.78
N ARG A 76 21.28 -5.97 31.17
CA ARG A 76 20.80 -4.72 30.56
C ARG A 76 21.89 -3.66 30.42
N GLN A 77 21.65 -2.67 29.58
CA GLN A 77 22.42 -1.42 29.52
C GLN A 77 21.48 -0.20 29.61
N GLY A 78 22.00 0.98 29.96
CA GLY A 78 21.23 2.23 30.05
C GLY A 78 20.51 2.47 31.38
N HIS A 79 20.77 1.65 32.41
CA HIS A 79 20.16 1.80 33.74
C HIS A 79 20.58 3.08 34.46
N ASP A 80 21.77 3.58 34.12
CA ASP A 80 22.35 4.86 34.53
C ASP A 80 21.72 6.06 33.78
N ARG A 81 20.70 5.80 32.94
CA ARG A 81 19.98 6.79 32.12
C ARG A 81 20.87 7.45 31.05
N SER A 82 21.97 6.80 30.68
CA SER A 82 22.91 7.30 29.66
C SER A 82 22.36 7.21 28.24
N ILE A 83 21.54 6.19 27.95
CA ILE A 83 20.96 6.01 26.60
C ILE A 83 19.67 6.82 26.50
N LYS A 84 19.76 7.95 25.80
CA LYS A 84 18.63 8.82 25.49
C LYS A 84 18.36 8.80 24.00
N ILE A 85 17.09 8.64 23.64
CA ILE A 85 16.62 8.64 22.26
C ILE A 85 15.37 9.51 22.23
N GLU A 86 15.32 10.43 21.27
CA GLU A 86 14.21 11.37 21.12
C GLU A 86 12.87 10.63 20.89
N PRO A 87 11.77 11.07 21.52
CA PRO A 87 10.45 10.59 21.17
C PRO A 87 10.13 10.72 19.67
N GLY A 88 9.39 9.75 19.12
CA GLY A 88 9.10 9.67 17.69
C GLY A 88 10.24 9.07 16.84
N GLN A 89 11.45 8.95 17.39
CA GLN A 89 12.57 8.30 16.71
C GLN A 89 12.31 6.80 16.55
N ARG A 90 12.59 6.28 15.36
CA ARG A 90 12.54 4.84 15.07
C ARG A 90 13.87 4.20 15.40
N ILE A 91 13.83 3.00 15.96
CA ILE A 91 15.02 2.24 16.36
C ILE A 91 14.97 0.79 15.87
N GLU A 92 16.14 0.17 15.79
CA GLU A 92 16.30 -1.28 15.70
C GLU A 92 17.20 -1.75 16.84
N LEU A 93 16.72 -2.72 17.64
CA LEU A 93 17.53 -3.49 18.57
C LEU A 93 17.71 -4.90 18.00
N SER A 94 18.95 -5.34 17.85
CA SER A 94 19.31 -6.62 17.25
C SER A 94 20.44 -7.32 17.99
N ALA A 95 20.53 -8.65 17.83
CA ALA A 95 21.60 -9.49 18.36
C ALA A 95 21.60 -10.84 17.64
N TRP A 96 22.72 -11.55 17.71
CA TRP A 96 22.76 -12.99 17.47
C TRP A 96 22.57 -13.75 18.79
N ILE A 97 21.72 -14.77 18.76
CA ILE A 97 21.36 -15.57 19.94
C ILE A 97 21.62 -17.04 19.63
N LYS A 98 22.41 -17.71 20.47
CA LYS A 98 22.56 -19.18 20.50
C LYS A 98 22.06 -19.69 21.84
N THR A 99 21.45 -20.86 21.88
CA THR A 99 20.89 -21.42 23.12
C THR A 99 21.05 -22.95 23.13
N ASP A 100 21.42 -23.51 24.28
CA ASP A 100 21.39 -24.96 24.53
C ASP A 100 20.29 -25.34 25.55
N MET A 101 19.41 -24.38 25.87
CA MET A 101 18.35 -24.56 26.84
C MET A 101 17.38 -25.68 26.46
N GLU A 102 16.77 -26.29 27.48
CA GLU A 102 15.64 -27.20 27.30
C GLU A 102 14.52 -26.58 26.47
N ALA A 103 13.68 -27.42 25.84
CA ALA A 103 12.63 -27.00 24.90
C ALA A 103 11.63 -25.96 25.46
N ALA A 104 11.43 -25.93 26.78
CA ALA A 104 10.57 -24.95 27.46
C ALA A 104 11.26 -23.59 27.75
N GLY A 105 12.56 -23.48 27.51
CA GLY A 105 13.35 -22.27 27.67
C GLY A 105 13.18 -21.30 26.51
N GLU A 106 13.19 -20.00 26.82
CA GLU A 106 13.02 -18.93 25.83
C GLU A 106 14.07 -17.83 26.01
N ALA A 107 14.70 -17.42 24.91
CA ALA A 107 15.61 -16.29 24.83
C ALA A 107 15.04 -15.16 23.96
N MET A 108 15.23 -13.90 24.35
CA MET A 108 14.74 -12.74 23.59
C MET A 108 15.48 -11.44 23.93
N LEU A 109 15.32 -10.45 23.05
CA LEU A 109 15.66 -9.05 23.30
C LEU A 109 14.42 -8.30 23.80
N GLN A 110 14.61 -7.41 24.75
CA GLN A 110 13.55 -6.51 25.21
C GLN A 110 14.07 -5.07 25.28
N PHE A 111 13.24 -4.10 24.92
CA PHE A 111 13.62 -2.70 24.88
C PHE A 111 12.65 -1.90 25.72
N TYR A 112 13.11 -1.29 26.81
CA TYR A 112 12.27 -0.51 27.71
C TYR A 112 12.38 0.97 27.36
N CYS A 113 11.24 1.64 27.28
CA CYS A 113 11.13 3.10 27.22
C CYS A 113 10.60 3.60 28.56
N LEU A 114 11.36 4.49 29.22
CA LEU A 114 11.04 4.94 30.57
C LEU A 114 10.86 6.45 30.62
N ASP A 115 9.92 6.91 31.43
CA ASP A 115 9.75 8.32 31.76
C ASP A 115 10.84 8.81 32.74
N ALA A 116 10.87 10.12 33.03
CA ALA A 116 11.86 10.72 33.92
C ALA A 116 11.82 10.20 35.37
N LYS A 117 10.65 9.70 35.82
CA LYS A 117 10.43 9.12 37.14
C LYS A 117 10.75 7.61 37.18
N GLY A 118 11.06 6.99 36.03
CA GLY A 118 11.32 5.56 35.89
C GLY A 118 10.06 4.72 35.65
N GLY A 119 8.92 5.35 35.36
CA GLY A 119 7.72 4.66 34.88
C GLY A 119 7.95 4.05 33.50
N ILE A 120 7.44 2.84 33.26
CA ILE A 120 7.57 2.14 31.98
C ILE A 120 6.47 2.62 31.04
N LEU A 121 6.85 3.23 29.92
CA LEU A 121 5.92 3.68 28.88
C LEU A 121 5.72 2.61 27.80
N ALA A 122 6.78 1.86 27.48
CA ALA A 122 6.72 0.75 26.52
C ALA A 122 7.81 -0.29 26.83
N GLN A 123 7.57 -1.54 26.42
CA GLN A 123 8.51 -2.64 26.60
C GLN A 123 8.48 -3.69 25.46
N PRO A 124 8.60 -3.28 24.18
CA PRO A 124 8.58 -4.20 23.04
C PRO A 124 9.60 -5.34 23.19
N GLN A 125 9.33 -6.47 22.53
CA GLN A 125 10.16 -7.68 22.55
C GLN A 125 10.47 -8.15 21.13
N SER A 126 11.63 -8.77 20.93
CA SER A 126 11.90 -9.53 19.70
C SER A 126 11.06 -10.80 19.66
N ARG A 127 11.10 -11.51 18.52
CA ARG A 127 10.73 -12.92 18.50
C ARG A 127 11.58 -13.69 19.52
N ARG A 128 11.00 -14.74 20.10
CA ARG A 128 11.67 -15.66 21.01
C ARG A 128 12.43 -16.75 20.25
N VAL A 129 13.63 -17.08 20.71
CA VAL A 129 14.35 -18.30 20.35
C VAL A 129 14.07 -19.32 21.44
N THR A 130 13.53 -20.48 21.08
CA THR A 130 13.02 -21.48 22.03
C THR A 130 13.80 -22.78 21.93
N GLY A 131 14.10 -23.40 23.07
CA GLY A 131 14.87 -24.65 23.12
C GLY A 131 16.30 -24.51 22.58
N PRO A 132 16.94 -25.63 22.21
CA PRO A 132 18.26 -25.60 21.62
C PRO A 132 18.22 -25.01 20.20
N ALA A 133 19.09 -24.04 19.93
CA ALA A 133 19.22 -23.41 18.62
C ALA A 133 20.64 -22.86 18.43
N ASP A 134 21.17 -23.01 17.21
CA ASP A 134 22.42 -22.35 16.81
C ASP A 134 22.19 -20.84 16.60
N TRP A 135 23.26 -20.09 16.35
CA TRP A 135 23.26 -18.64 16.17
C TRP A 135 22.14 -18.17 15.24
N THR A 136 21.14 -17.55 15.87
CA THR A 136 19.93 -17.05 15.23
C THR A 136 19.90 -15.53 15.36
N PHE A 137 19.82 -14.84 14.22
CA PHE A 137 19.70 -13.38 14.24
C PHE A 137 18.30 -12.97 14.68
N CYS A 138 18.25 -12.17 15.75
CA CYS A 138 17.03 -11.62 16.31
C CYS A 138 17.07 -10.11 16.21
N ARG A 139 15.94 -9.51 15.84
CA ARG A 139 15.76 -8.06 15.86
C ARG A 139 14.35 -7.67 16.25
N MET A 140 14.21 -6.45 16.72
CA MET A 140 12.95 -5.73 16.86
C MET A 140 13.09 -4.33 16.28
N ARG A 141 11.98 -3.76 15.82
CA ARG A 141 11.89 -2.35 15.43
C ARG A 141 10.72 -1.73 16.15
N THR A 142 10.90 -0.51 16.65
CA THR A 142 9.83 0.25 17.30
C THR A 142 10.05 1.74 17.11
N THR A 143 9.03 2.52 17.45
CA THR A 143 9.12 3.97 17.64
C THR A 143 9.20 4.26 19.13
N VAL A 144 10.06 5.19 19.53
CA VAL A 144 10.16 5.66 20.91
C VAL A 144 8.89 6.47 21.25
N PRO A 145 8.10 6.11 22.27
CA PRO A 145 6.85 6.79 22.57
C PRO A 145 7.11 8.18 23.17
N GLU A 146 6.11 9.05 23.04
CA GLU A 146 6.08 10.36 23.70
C GLU A 146 6.28 10.22 25.22
N GLY A 147 7.00 11.17 25.82
CA GLY A 147 7.31 11.18 27.26
C GLY A 147 8.50 10.30 27.67
N THR A 148 9.13 9.56 26.75
CA THR A 148 10.35 8.79 27.06
C THR A 148 11.51 9.72 27.40
N ALA A 149 12.15 9.49 28.55
CA ALA A 149 13.31 10.22 29.02
C ALA A 149 14.63 9.44 28.85
N TYR A 150 14.58 8.11 28.94
CA TYR A 150 15.72 7.23 28.70
C TYR A 150 15.23 5.82 28.32
N VAL A 151 16.13 5.02 27.73
CA VAL A 151 15.82 3.66 27.28
C VAL A 151 16.78 2.64 27.87
N MET A 152 16.33 1.39 27.96
CA MET A 152 17.15 0.27 28.39
C MET A 152 16.93 -0.95 27.49
N PRO A 153 17.94 -1.35 26.69
CA PRO A 153 17.96 -2.67 26.06
C PRO A 153 18.29 -3.77 27.09
N TYR A 154 17.62 -4.90 26.95
CA TYR A 154 17.78 -6.09 27.78
C TYR A 154 18.03 -7.32 26.90
N LEU A 155 18.94 -8.16 27.39
CA LEU A 155 19.12 -9.55 26.98
C LEU A 155 18.48 -10.42 28.05
N GLN A 156 17.63 -11.35 27.66
CA GLN A 156 16.80 -12.07 28.61
C GLN A 156 16.65 -13.54 28.25
N THR A 157 16.67 -14.38 29.26
CA THR A 157 16.24 -15.78 29.17
C THR A 157 15.29 -16.12 30.30
N ARG A 158 14.25 -16.92 30.02
CA ARG A 158 13.27 -17.37 31.01
C ARG A 158 12.83 -18.82 30.77
N GLY A 159 12.35 -19.44 31.85
CA GLY A 159 12.02 -20.87 31.82
C GLY A 159 13.29 -21.70 31.58
N GLY A 160 13.14 -23.02 31.42
CA GLY A 160 14.18 -23.97 31.02
C GLY A 160 15.50 -23.96 31.82
N VAL A 161 16.20 -25.10 31.82
CA VAL A 161 17.60 -25.18 32.27
C VAL A 161 18.52 -25.06 31.05
N GLY A 162 19.64 -24.36 31.19
CA GLY A 162 20.68 -24.22 30.16
C GLY A 162 21.21 -22.79 30.00
N LYS A 163 22.05 -22.60 28.99
CA LYS A 163 22.76 -21.38 28.62
C LYS A 163 22.17 -20.73 27.38
N VAL A 164 22.25 -19.40 27.39
CA VAL A 164 21.99 -18.56 26.22
C VAL A 164 23.18 -17.65 26.02
N TRP A 165 23.75 -17.70 24.82
CA TRP A 165 24.80 -16.78 24.37
C TRP A 165 24.17 -15.67 23.54
N PHE A 166 24.51 -14.44 23.86
CA PHE A 166 24.21 -13.25 23.08
C PHE A 166 25.50 -12.66 22.55
N ASP A 167 25.51 -12.26 21.28
CA ASP A 167 26.64 -11.60 20.65
C ASP A 167 26.16 -10.57 19.61
N ASP A 168 27.05 -9.67 19.19
CA ASP A 168 26.82 -8.65 18.17
C ASP A 168 25.56 -7.80 18.45
N VAL A 169 25.35 -7.41 19.72
CA VAL A 169 24.16 -6.65 20.11
C VAL A 169 24.27 -5.22 19.63
N SER A 170 23.26 -4.76 18.89
CA SER A 170 23.23 -3.44 18.29
C SER A 170 21.90 -2.72 18.50
N LEU A 171 21.98 -1.47 18.97
CA LEU A 171 20.88 -0.53 19.03
C LEU A 171 21.18 0.63 18.09
N THR A 172 20.40 0.78 17.02
CA THR A 172 20.62 1.81 16.01
C THR A 172 19.39 2.65 15.79
N LEU A 173 19.60 3.90 15.38
CA LEU A 173 18.53 4.78 14.93
C LEU A 173 18.20 4.47 13.48
N LEU A 174 16.92 4.28 13.18
CA LEU A 174 16.42 4.16 11.82
C LEU A 174 16.06 5.54 11.29
N PRO A 175 16.29 5.83 10.00
CA PRO A 175 15.82 7.08 9.42
C PRO A 175 14.29 7.20 9.59
N PRO A 176 13.77 8.44 9.71
CA PRO A 176 12.32 8.65 9.63
C PRO A 176 11.80 8.04 8.32
N PRO A 177 10.54 7.56 8.28
CA PRO A 177 9.92 7.23 7.01
C PRO A 177 10.08 8.44 6.09
N ALA A 178 10.39 8.21 4.81
CA ALA A 178 10.37 9.29 3.85
C ALA A 178 8.98 9.96 3.93
N PRO A 179 8.91 11.30 4.04
CA PRO A 179 7.62 11.98 4.01
C PRO A 179 6.91 11.59 2.72
N LEU A 180 5.60 11.36 2.81
CA LEU A 180 4.79 11.24 1.61
C LEU A 180 4.97 12.53 0.78
N PRO A 181 5.00 12.44 -0.55
CA PRO A 181 4.95 13.64 -1.36
C PRO A 181 3.71 14.46 -0.96
N PRO A 182 3.78 15.81 -1.01
CA PRO A 182 2.63 16.64 -0.75
C PRO A 182 1.48 16.25 -1.68
N GLU A 183 0.25 16.33 -1.18
CA GLU A 183 -0.93 16.07 -1.99
C GLU A 183 -1.00 17.07 -3.15
N PRO A 184 -1.37 16.63 -4.37
CA PRO A 184 -1.37 17.51 -5.52
C PRO A 184 -2.42 18.60 -5.34
N ARG A 185 -2.03 19.84 -5.63
CA ARG A 185 -2.94 20.98 -5.46
C ARG A 185 -3.96 21.01 -6.61
N VAL A 186 -5.23 20.69 -6.30
CA VAL A 186 -6.34 20.66 -7.25
C VAL A 186 -7.35 21.75 -6.90
N VAL A 187 -7.62 22.64 -7.86
CA VAL A 187 -8.61 23.72 -7.66
C VAL A 187 -10.00 23.24 -8.04
N LEU A 188 -10.93 23.29 -7.11
CA LEU A 188 -12.33 22.91 -7.26
C LEU A 188 -13.20 24.11 -7.67
N PHE A 189 -13.79 24.03 -8.85
CA PHE A 189 -14.84 24.94 -9.32
C PHE A 189 -16.19 24.23 -9.23
N SER A 190 -17.07 24.71 -8.34
CA SER A 190 -18.37 24.08 -8.09
C SER A 190 -19.32 25.05 -7.40
N ASP A 191 -20.60 25.00 -7.76
CA ASP A 191 -21.71 25.62 -7.03
C ASP A 191 -22.37 24.68 -6.01
N LEU A 192 -22.04 23.38 -6.05
CA LEU A 192 -22.51 22.39 -5.10
C LEU A 192 -22.14 22.77 -3.64
N PRO A 193 -23.01 22.47 -2.66
CA PRO A 193 -22.71 22.67 -1.25
C PRO A 193 -21.57 21.76 -0.80
N GLU A 194 -20.83 22.16 0.24
CA GLU A 194 -19.71 21.36 0.77
C GLU A 194 -20.12 19.96 1.24
N GLU A 195 -21.38 19.83 1.68
CA GLU A 195 -21.96 18.58 2.13
C GLU A 195 -22.36 17.62 1.00
N HIS A 196 -22.29 18.07 -0.26
CA HIS A 196 -22.64 17.24 -1.40
C HIS A 196 -21.70 16.03 -1.52
N ALA A 197 -22.25 14.84 -1.76
CA ALA A 197 -21.50 13.58 -1.72
C ALA A 197 -20.29 13.57 -2.67
N VAL A 198 -20.43 14.14 -3.88
CA VAL A 198 -19.31 14.25 -4.84
C VAL A 198 -18.19 15.13 -4.29
N ILE A 199 -18.50 16.20 -3.55
CA ILE A 199 -17.49 17.09 -2.94
C ILE A 199 -16.76 16.35 -1.81
N LYS A 200 -17.49 15.61 -0.97
CA LYS A 200 -16.89 14.75 0.07
C LYS A 200 -15.95 13.72 -0.53
N ASN A 201 -16.37 13.04 -1.60
CA ASN A 201 -15.55 12.03 -2.28
C ASN A 201 -14.30 12.64 -2.93
N ALA A 202 -14.42 13.82 -3.56
CA ALA A 202 -13.26 14.54 -4.09
C ALA A 202 -12.27 14.91 -2.96
N ARG A 203 -12.78 15.33 -1.79
CA ARG A 203 -11.94 15.64 -0.61
C ARG A 203 -11.27 14.40 -0.04
N THR A 204 -11.92 13.23 -0.08
CA THR A 204 -11.27 11.95 0.27
C THR A 204 -10.11 11.61 -0.67
N LEU A 205 -10.26 11.90 -1.97
CA LEU A 205 -9.24 11.60 -2.97
C LEU A 205 -8.03 12.55 -2.92
N PHE A 206 -8.29 13.85 -2.74
CA PHE A 206 -7.26 14.90 -2.85
C PHE A 206 -6.88 15.54 -1.52
N GLY A 207 -7.52 15.15 -0.41
CA GLY A 207 -7.20 15.60 0.95
C GLY A 207 -7.24 17.13 1.11
N ALA A 208 -6.20 17.65 1.76
CA ALA A 208 -5.92 19.07 1.90
C ALA A 208 -5.48 19.74 0.57
N GLY A 209 -5.04 18.96 -0.42
CA GLY A 209 -4.73 19.43 -1.77
C GLY A 209 -5.95 19.96 -2.55
N LEU A 210 -7.18 19.62 -2.15
CA LEU A 210 -8.40 20.13 -2.78
C LEU A 210 -8.77 21.54 -2.25
N VAL A 211 -8.56 22.55 -3.09
CA VAL A 211 -8.81 23.96 -2.75
C VAL A 211 -10.00 24.49 -3.54
N LYS A 212 -11.04 25.01 -2.88
CA LYS A 212 -12.17 25.63 -3.57
C LYS A 212 -11.74 26.93 -4.24
N ALA A 213 -12.17 27.15 -5.47
CA ALA A 213 -11.98 28.42 -6.17
C ALA A 213 -12.70 29.53 -5.40
N GLY A 214 -11.95 30.57 -5.02
CA GLY A 214 -12.51 31.81 -4.48
C GLY A 214 -12.95 32.77 -5.58
N ASP A 215 -13.05 34.06 -5.24
CA ASP A 215 -13.48 35.12 -6.17
C ASP A 215 -12.46 35.44 -7.28
N ASP A 216 -11.21 34.99 -7.13
CA ASP A 216 -10.14 35.10 -8.12
C ASP A 216 -9.66 33.72 -8.61
N PRO A 217 -10.33 33.14 -9.63
CA PRO A 217 -9.93 31.91 -10.30
C PRO A 217 -8.49 31.88 -10.83
N ALA A 218 -7.99 33.02 -11.31
CA ALA A 218 -6.69 33.07 -11.97
C ALA A 218 -5.56 32.93 -10.95
N SER A 219 -5.69 33.60 -9.80
CA SER A 219 -4.79 33.44 -8.67
C SER A 219 -4.86 32.02 -8.11
N ALA A 220 -6.07 31.46 -7.96
CA ALA A 220 -6.24 30.08 -7.49
C ALA A 220 -5.51 29.07 -8.39
N LEU A 221 -5.47 29.28 -9.71
CA LEU A 221 -4.85 28.35 -10.67
C LEU A 221 -3.33 28.53 -10.87
N ALA A 222 -2.70 29.55 -10.27
CA ALA A 222 -1.30 29.91 -10.56
C ALA A 222 -0.29 28.81 -10.19
N ASP A 223 -0.53 28.10 -9.10
CA ASP A 223 0.27 27.01 -8.53
C ASP A 223 -0.50 25.68 -8.48
N ALA A 224 -1.57 25.56 -9.28
CA ALA A 224 -2.38 24.34 -9.33
C ALA A 224 -1.74 23.27 -10.22
N GLU A 225 -1.76 22.01 -9.78
CA GLU A 225 -1.40 20.85 -10.60
C GLU A 225 -2.59 20.38 -11.45
N GLY A 226 -3.81 20.67 -11.01
CA GLY A 226 -5.02 20.34 -11.74
C GLY A 226 -6.23 21.20 -11.35
N ALA A 227 -7.29 21.10 -12.13
CA ALA A 227 -8.57 21.75 -11.85
C ALA A 227 -9.73 20.77 -12.04
N LEU A 228 -10.68 20.80 -11.12
CA LEU A 228 -11.89 19.98 -11.12
C LEU A 228 -13.12 20.88 -11.21
N ALA A 229 -13.90 20.77 -12.28
CA ALA A 229 -15.09 21.58 -12.51
C ALA A 229 -16.36 20.72 -12.45
N LEU A 230 -17.21 21.00 -11.45
CA LEU A 230 -18.42 20.25 -11.15
C LEU A 230 -19.62 21.18 -11.25
N TYR A 231 -20.21 21.23 -12.45
CA TYR A 231 -21.43 21.99 -12.73
C TYR A 231 -22.33 21.21 -13.68
N GLU A 232 -23.64 21.43 -13.58
CA GLU A 232 -24.59 20.98 -14.61
C GLU A 232 -24.61 21.92 -15.82
N GLY A 233 -24.16 23.17 -15.67
CA GLY A 233 -23.86 24.11 -16.75
C GLY A 233 -22.73 25.04 -16.31
N VAL A 234 -21.75 25.28 -17.18
CA VAL A 234 -20.55 26.02 -16.78
C VAL A 234 -20.73 27.55 -16.90
N PRO A 235 -20.42 28.33 -15.85
CA PRO A 235 -20.39 29.78 -15.99
C PRO A 235 -19.34 30.21 -17.03
N PRO A 236 -19.63 31.18 -17.93
CA PRO A 236 -18.69 31.58 -18.98
C PRO A 236 -17.30 32.00 -18.49
N GLY A 237 -17.23 32.71 -17.36
CA GLY A 237 -15.97 33.11 -16.74
C GLY A 237 -15.14 31.93 -16.21
N VAL A 238 -15.80 30.88 -15.72
CA VAL A 238 -15.13 29.65 -15.25
C VAL A 238 -14.52 28.91 -16.43
N TRP A 239 -15.25 28.75 -17.54
CA TRP A 239 -14.70 28.11 -18.74
C TRP A 239 -13.48 28.86 -19.28
N LEU A 240 -13.52 30.19 -19.34
CA LEU A 240 -12.39 30.99 -19.81
C LEU A 240 -11.14 30.78 -18.93
N ALA A 241 -11.30 30.73 -17.61
CA ALA A 241 -10.21 30.49 -16.67
C ALA A 241 -9.62 29.08 -16.83
N LEU A 242 -10.47 28.05 -16.89
CA LEU A 242 -10.05 26.65 -17.06
C LEU A 242 -9.35 26.44 -18.40
N LYS A 243 -9.88 27.02 -19.48
CA LYS A 243 -9.26 26.98 -20.81
C LYS A 243 -7.88 27.63 -20.77
N GLY A 244 -7.76 28.83 -20.20
CA GLY A 244 -6.49 29.54 -20.07
C GLY A 244 -5.45 28.79 -19.22
N PHE A 245 -5.89 28.05 -18.20
CA PHE A 245 -5.01 27.16 -17.42
C PHE A 245 -4.56 25.96 -18.25
N ALA A 246 -5.48 25.30 -18.97
CA ALA A 246 -5.14 24.18 -19.84
C ALA A 246 -4.17 24.61 -20.96
N GLU A 247 -4.38 25.77 -21.60
CA GLU A 247 -3.50 26.30 -22.65
C GLU A 247 -2.04 26.38 -22.21
N LYS A 248 -1.80 26.68 -20.92
CA LYS A 248 -0.46 26.78 -20.31
C LYS A 248 0.16 25.45 -19.90
N GLY A 249 -0.57 24.33 -19.99
CA GLY A 249 -0.11 23.00 -19.58
C GLY A 249 -0.95 22.37 -18.46
N GLY A 250 -1.97 23.07 -17.96
CA GLY A 250 -2.84 22.59 -16.91
C GLY A 250 -3.65 21.34 -17.29
N ARG A 251 -4.00 20.54 -16.28
CA ARG A 251 -4.88 19.38 -16.41
C ARG A 251 -6.24 19.73 -15.84
N VAL A 252 -7.29 19.64 -16.65
CA VAL A 252 -8.66 19.95 -16.23
C VAL A 252 -9.52 18.70 -16.34
N PHE A 253 -10.33 18.42 -15.31
CA PHE A 253 -11.44 17.49 -15.39
C PHE A 253 -12.76 18.25 -15.23
N MET A 254 -13.76 17.95 -16.07
CA MET A 254 -15.09 18.55 -16.00
C MET A 254 -16.19 17.49 -15.95
N ASP A 255 -17.30 17.78 -15.28
CA ASP A 255 -18.54 17.07 -15.58
C ASP A 255 -18.90 17.28 -17.07
N ILE A 256 -19.38 16.24 -17.74
CA ILE A 256 -19.61 16.30 -19.19
C ILE A 256 -20.71 17.29 -19.59
N ARG A 257 -21.66 17.61 -18.69
CA ARG A 257 -22.66 18.65 -18.93
C ARG A 257 -22.02 20.04 -18.96
N ALA A 258 -21.13 20.32 -18.01
CA ALA A 258 -20.34 21.56 -17.99
C ALA A 258 -19.49 21.69 -19.27
N PHE A 259 -18.85 20.61 -19.70
CA PHE A 259 -18.08 20.59 -20.94
C PHE A 259 -18.95 20.82 -22.18
N ALA A 260 -20.10 20.16 -22.29
CA ALA A 260 -21.06 20.34 -23.37
C ALA A 260 -21.52 21.81 -23.47
N ALA A 261 -21.94 22.39 -22.33
CA ALA A 261 -22.38 23.77 -22.25
C ALA A 261 -21.30 24.78 -22.65
N ALA A 262 -20.03 24.55 -22.28
CA ALA A 262 -18.88 25.36 -22.70
C ALA A 262 -18.70 25.42 -24.23
N HIS A 263 -19.22 24.42 -24.94
CA HIS A 263 -19.12 24.29 -26.39
C HIS A 263 -20.46 24.52 -27.10
N GLY A 264 -21.46 25.09 -26.41
CA GLY A 264 -22.73 25.49 -27.00
C GLY A 264 -23.64 24.34 -27.40
N VAL A 265 -23.45 23.16 -26.80
CA VAL A 265 -24.31 21.99 -27.00
C VAL A 265 -24.87 21.49 -25.68
N GLU A 266 -25.98 20.77 -25.73
CA GLU A 266 -26.53 20.08 -24.55
C GLU A 266 -26.06 18.63 -24.51
N ALA A 267 -25.73 18.15 -23.31
CA ALA A 267 -25.48 16.73 -23.09
C ALA A 267 -26.80 15.95 -23.15
N VAL A 268 -26.76 14.75 -23.72
CA VAL A 268 -27.92 13.87 -23.86
C VAL A 268 -27.93 12.83 -22.74
N ALA A 269 -29.11 12.56 -22.17
CA ALA A 269 -29.29 11.50 -21.19
C ALA A 269 -29.47 10.14 -21.88
N VAL A 270 -28.53 9.23 -21.68
CA VAL A 270 -28.47 7.91 -22.33
C VAL A 270 -28.67 6.81 -21.30
N LYS A 271 -29.66 5.94 -21.51
CA LYS A 271 -29.92 4.77 -20.66
C LYS A 271 -28.81 3.72 -20.85
N VAL A 272 -28.03 3.46 -19.79
CA VAL A 272 -26.91 2.49 -19.84
C VAL A 272 -27.17 1.20 -19.05
N GLY A 273 -28.19 1.21 -18.19
CA GLY A 273 -28.53 0.04 -17.39
C GLY A 273 -29.75 0.25 -16.50
N ASP A 274 -30.04 -0.75 -15.67
CA ASP A 274 -31.09 -0.70 -14.65
C ASP A 274 -30.50 -0.74 -13.23
N PRO A 275 -30.58 0.35 -12.45
CA PRO A 275 -30.12 0.38 -11.05
C PRO A 275 -30.83 -0.60 -10.12
N ALA A 276 -32.00 -1.12 -10.50
CA ALA A 276 -32.74 -2.13 -9.74
C ALA A 276 -32.30 -3.57 -10.07
N SER A 277 -31.46 -3.78 -11.08
CA SER A 277 -31.00 -5.10 -11.49
C SER A 277 -30.23 -5.79 -10.37
N LYS A 278 -30.65 -7.01 -10.03
CA LYS A 278 -29.93 -7.90 -9.10
C LYS A 278 -28.93 -8.82 -9.82
N ASN A 279 -28.86 -8.74 -11.15
CA ASN A 279 -27.92 -9.53 -11.92
C ASN A 279 -26.57 -8.82 -11.97
N LEU A 280 -25.62 -9.31 -11.15
CA LEU A 280 -24.27 -8.77 -11.03
C LEU A 280 -23.58 -8.60 -12.39
N GLN A 281 -23.69 -9.59 -13.28
CA GLN A 281 -23.04 -9.54 -14.60
C GLN A 281 -23.66 -8.48 -15.51
N ALA A 282 -24.98 -8.27 -15.43
CA ALA A 282 -25.63 -7.19 -16.15
C ALA A 282 -25.16 -5.83 -15.65
N VAL A 283 -25.09 -5.64 -14.32
CA VAL A 283 -24.62 -4.38 -13.71
C VAL A 283 -23.16 -4.09 -14.07
N MET A 284 -22.28 -5.09 -14.04
CA MET A 284 -20.87 -4.96 -14.45
C MET A 284 -20.70 -4.62 -15.94
N ARG A 285 -21.71 -4.84 -16.79
CA ARG A 285 -21.70 -4.51 -18.22
C ARG A 285 -22.44 -3.22 -18.55
N SER A 286 -22.95 -2.50 -17.54
CA SER A 286 -23.63 -1.22 -17.72
C SER A 286 -22.63 -0.07 -17.53
N GLY A 287 -22.41 0.72 -18.59
CA GLY A 287 -21.55 1.90 -18.51
C GLY A 287 -20.94 2.29 -19.84
N LEU A 288 -19.66 2.65 -19.81
CA LEU A 288 -18.93 3.16 -20.98
C LEU A 288 -17.94 2.13 -21.50
N THR A 289 -17.96 1.86 -22.80
CA THR A 289 -16.97 0.98 -23.46
C THR A 289 -15.69 1.75 -23.73
N VAL A 290 -14.57 1.29 -23.20
CA VAL A 290 -13.25 1.92 -23.38
C VAL A 290 -12.76 1.69 -24.81
N LEU A 291 -12.48 2.79 -25.51
CA LEU A 291 -11.97 2.78 -26.89
C LEU A 291 -10.47 3.02 -26.97
N ARG A 292 -9.90 3.73 -26.00
CA ARG A 292 -8.49 4.13 -26.00
C ARG A 292 -7.85 3.96 -24.63
N SER A 293 -6.58 3.59 -24.64
CA SER A 293 -5.74 3.64 -23.45
C SER A 293 -5.32 5.09 -23.20
N ASP A 294 -5.58 5.58 -22.00
CA ASP A 294 -5.22 6.90 -21.49
C ASP A 294 -5.11 6.84 -19.96
N ASP A 295 -4.49 7.83 -19.33
CA ASP A 295 -4.48 7.96 -17.87
C ASP A 295 -5.91 7.92 -17.29
N ALA A 296 -6.87 8.56 -17.97
CA ALA A 296 -8.27 8.62 -17.54
C ALA A 296 -9.04 7.28 -17.72
N THR A 297 -8.47 6.31 -18.44
CA THR A 297 -9.02 4.95 -18.58
C THR A 297 -8.16 3.89 -17.89
N ALA A 298 -7.11 4.32 -17.15
CA ALA A 298 -6.22 3.41 -16.45
C ALA A 298 -6.97 2.49 -15.49
N GLY A 299 -6.60 1.21 -15.49
CA GLY A 299 -7.30 0.12 -14.81
C GLY A 299 -8.29 -0.64 -15.70
N PHE A 300 -8.66 -0.10 -16.86
CA PHE A 300 -9.53 -0.74 -17.85
C PHE A 300 -8.79 -0.96 -19.18
N ALA A 301 -8.96 -2.13 -19.77
CA ALA A 301 -8.43 -2.43 -21.10
C ALA A 301 -9.37 -1.92 -22.20
N VAL A 302 -8.81 -1.66 -23.40
CA VAL A 302 -9.61 -1.35 -24.59
C VAL A 302 -10.60 -2.48 -24.87
N GLY A 303 -11.86 -2.12 -25.12
CA GLY A 303 -12.98 -3.04 -25.31
C GLY A 303 -13.70 -3.43 -24.01
N GLN A 304 -13.16 -3.11 -22.83
CA GLN A 304 -13.87 -3.34 -21.57
C GLN A 304 -14.92 -2.26 -21.31
N VAL A 305 -16.00 -2.65 -20.65
CA VAL A 305 -16.95 -1.68 -20.08
C VAL A 305 -16.42 -1.23 -18.73
N MET A 306 -16.30 0.08 -18.56
CA MET A 306 -16.15 0.74 -17.27
C MET A 306 -17.54 0.82 -16.63
N PRO A 307 -17.83 0.07 -15.55
CA PRO A 307 -19.14 0.05 -14.95
C PRO A 307 -19.46 1.41 -14.34
N ARG A 308 -20.56 2.00 -14.81
CA ARG A 308 -21.08 3.27 -14.31
C ARG A 308 -22.47 3.50 -14.81
N MET A 309 -23.33 4.06 -13.95
CA MET A 309 -24.72 4.26 -14.29
C MET A 309 -25.30 5.34 -13.37
N GLY A 310 -26.02 6.30 -13.94
CA GLY A 310 -26.60 7.36 -13.15
C GLY A 310 -27.83 6.89 -12.36
N TRP A 311 -28.07 7.55 -11.23
CA TRP A 311 -29.16 7.24 -10.31
C TRP A 311 -30.23 8.34 -10.34
N PRO A 312 -31.53 8.02 -10.18
CA PRO A 312 -32.13 6.68 -10.03
C PRO A 312 -32.52 6.01 -11.36
N ALA A 313 -32.43 6.73 -12.47
CA ALA A 313 -33.04 6.30 -13.73
C ALA A 313 -32.15 5.40 -14.59
N GLY A 314 -30.88 5.19 -14.23
CA GLY A 314 -29.94 4.41 -15.02
C GLY A 314 -29.38 5.14 -16.24
N ASN A 315 -29.50 6.47 -16.26
CA ASN A 315 -29.07 7.32 -17.37
C ASN A 315 -27.73 7.97 -17.05
N LEU A 316 -26.84 8.07 -18.02
CA LEU A 316 -25.65 8.93 -17.97
C LEU A 316 -25.82 10.07 -18.97
N PHE A 317 -25.32 11.24 -18.61
CA PHE A 317 -25.14 12.32 -19.57
C PHE A 317 -23.92 12.03 -20.44
N MET A 318 -24.05 12.27 -21.74
CA MET A 318 -23.00 12.09 -22.75
C MET A 318 -23.10 13.18 -23.80
N LEU A 319 -22.08 13.33 -24.65
CA LEU A 319 -22.19 14.24 -25.78
C LEU A 319 -23.11 13.63 -26.87
N PRO A 320 -23.80 14.46 -27.68
CA PRO A 320 -24.59 13.97 -28.79
C PRO A 320 -23.74 13.15 -29.78
N THR A 321 -24.31 12.09 -30.36
CA THR A 321 -23.66 11.33 -31.42
C THR A 321 -23.24 12.26 -32.57
N GLY A 322 -22.00 12.08 -33.06
CA GLY A 322 -21.44 12.93 -34.12
C GLY A 322 -20.86 14.27 -33.65
N PHE A 323 -20.97 14.60 -32.36
CA PHE A 323 -20.26 15.74 -31.80
C PHE A 323 -18.75 15.59 -32.02
N SER A 324 -18.12 16.63 -32.56
CA SER A 324 -16.69 16.65 -32.83
C SER A 324 -16.12 18.05 -32.64
N LEU A 325 -14.87 18.11 -32.18
CA LEU A 325 -14.06 19.32 -32.11
C LEU A 325 -12.65 18.97 -32.58
N ALA A 326 -11.92 19.96 -33.10
CA ALA A 326 -10.51 19.78 -33.40
C ALA A 326 -9.73 19.41 -32.12
N GLY A 327 -8.99 18.31 -32.15
CA GLY A 327 -8.21 17.82 -31.01
C GLY A 327 -9.02 17.08 -29.94
N LEU A 328 -10.30 16.77 -30.18
CA LEU A 328 -11.12 15.95 -29.29
C LEU A 328 -10.88 14.46 -29.55
N GLU A 329 -10.50 13.73 -28.50
CA GLU A 329 -10.42 12.28 -28.48
C GLU A 329 -11.57 11.69 -27.67
N ILE A 330 -12.22 10.67 -28.22
CA ILE A 330 -13.20 9.84 -27.50
C ILE A 330 -12.43 8.70 -26.85
N LEU A 331 -12.41 8.66 -25.52
CA LEU A 331 -11.72 7.63 -24.73
C LEU A 331 -12.65 6.47 -24.38
N ALA A 332 -13.93 6.75 -24.13
CA ALA A 332 -14.96 5.74 -23.94
C ALA A 332 -16.33 6.23 -24.43
N GLU A 333 -17.17 5.31 -24.89
CA GLU A 333 -18.48 5.59 -25.49
C GLU A 333 -19.64 4.89 -24.78
N GLY A 334 -20.84 5.47 -24.92
CA GLY A 334 -22.09 4.86 -24.52
C GLY A 334 -22.55 3.74 -25.45
N PRO A 335 -23.67 3.06 -25.10
CA PRO A 335 -24.18 1.93 -25.87
C PRO A 335 -24.53 2.23 -27.33
N GLY A 336 -24.86 3.49 -27.65
CA GLY A 336 -25.19 3.96 -29.00
C GLY A 336 -24.03 4.65 -29.72
N GLY A 337 -22.81 4.62 -29.16
CA GLY A 337 -21.64 5.33 -29.69
C GLY A 337 -21.57 6.81 -29.27
N GLU A 338 -22.32 7.21 -28.25
CA GLU A 338 -22.26 8.56 -27.69
C GLU A 338 -20.91 8.80 -26.99
N PRO A 339 -20.21 9.92 -27.21
CA PRO A 339 -18.97 10.20 -26.48
C PRO A 339 -19.25 10.43 -24.98
N GLY A 340 -18.88 9.45 -24.14
CA GLY A 340 -19.18 9.44 -22.71
C GLY A 340 -17.99 9.80 -21.81
N LEU A 341 -16.76 9.53 -22.27
CA LEU A 341 -15.51 10.02 -21.68
C LEU A 341 -14.64 10.56 -22.81
N VAL A 342 -14.32 11.85 -22.74
CA VAL A 342 -13.57 12.55 -23.79
C VAL A 342 -12.38 13.31 -23.22
N LYS A 343 -11.39 13.55 -24.08
CA LYS A 343 -10.20 14.36 -23.79
C LYS A 343 -9.97 15.32 -24.95
N LEU A 344 -9.99 16.62 -24.67
CA LEU A 344 -9.69 17.69 -25.59
C LEU A 344 -8.27 18.22 -25.33
N ALA A 345 -7.41 18.17 -26.34
CA ALA A 345 -6.11 18.85 -26.29
C ALA A 345 -6.31 20.38 -26.34
N VAL A 346 -5.73 21.10 -25.39
CA VAL A 346 -5.86 22.57 -25.30
C VAL A 346 -4.48 23.18 -25.03
N GLY A 347 -3.87 23.79 -26.04
CA GLY A 347 -2.50 24.31 -25.95
C GLY A 347 -1.52 23.22 -25.52
N LYS A 348 -0.82 23.42 -24.39
CA LYS A 348 0.12 22.43 -23.82
C LYS A 348 -0.54 21.44 -22.85
N GLY A 349 -1.79 21.67 -22.48
CA GLY A 349 -2.53 20.88 -21.50
C GLY A 349 -3.73 20.17 -22.11
N ARG A 350 -4.70 19.83 -21.27
CA ARG A 350 -5.86 19.05 -21.67
C ARG A 350 -7.08 19.30 -20.77
N VAL A 351 -8.25 19.11 -21.37
CA VAL A 351 -9.55 19.05 -20.68
C VAL A 351 -10.13 17.67 -20.87
N THR A 352 -10.32 16.92 -19.80
CA THR A 352 -11.02 15.63 -19.80
C THR A 352 -12.43 15.82 -19.26
N ALA A 353 -13.44 15.18 -19.85
CA ALA A 353 -14.82 15.31 -19.39
C ALA A 353 -15.56 13.98 -19.34
N CYS A 354 -16.34 13.78 -18.28
CA CYS A 354 -17.17 12.59 -18.07
C CYS A 354 -18.28 12.89 -17.06
N ASP A 355 -19.43 12.20 -17.16
CA ASP A 355 -20.54 12.41 -16.22
C ASP A 355 -20.20 11.89 -14.82
N LEU A 356 -20.06 12.80 -13.87
CA LEU A 356 -19.76 12.49 -12.47
C LEU A 356 -20.96 12.79 -11.56
N LEU A 357 -21.74 13.85 -11.83
CA LEU A 357 -22.79 14.29 -10.90
C LEU A 357 -24.04 13.42 -10.94
N SER A 358 -24.24 12.61 -11.98
CA SER A 358 -25.38 11.67 -12.01
C SER A 358 -25.12 10.38 -11.25
N LEU A 359 -23.88 10.12 -10.83
CA LEU A 359 -23.54 8.93 -10.07
C LEU A 359 -23.95 9.09 -8.60
N ARG A 360 -24.49 8.02 -8.01
CA ARG A 360 -24.73 7.97 -6.56
C ARG A 360 -23.43 7.77 -5.79
N GLU A 361 -23.52 7.84 -4.46
CA GLU A 361 -22.37 7.60 -3.59
C GLU A 361 -21.80 6.18 -3.79
N PRO A 362 -20.47 6.04 -3.90
CA PRO A 362 -19.81 4.74 -3.88
C PRO A 362 -20.10 4.03 -2.55
N TYR A 363 -20.77 2.90 -2.64
CA TYR A 363 -21.09 2.04 -1.51
C TYR A 363 -20.92 0.60 -1.96
N PHE A 364 -20.55 -0.33 -1.08
CA PHE A 364 -20.09 -1.68 -1.46
C PHE A 364 -21.04 -2.52 -2.36
N ARG A 365 -22.28 -2.08 -2.61
CA ARG A 365 -23.23 -2.71 -3.56
C ARG A 365 -23.50 -1.89 -4.83
N ASN A 366 -22.95 -0.69 -4.92
CA ASN A 366 -23.16 0.28 -5.99
C ASN A 366 -21.99 0.19 -6.98
N ILE A 367 -21.91 -0.93 -7.71
CA ILE A 367 -20.85 -1.15 -8.71
C ILE A 367 -20.83 -0.03 -9.76
N ASP A 368 -22.01 0.53 -10.06
CA ASP A 368 -22.23 1.70 -10.89
C ASP A 368 -21.58 3.01 -10.40
N ALA A 369 -21.09 3.05 -9.17
CA ALA A 369 -20.43 4.21 -8.58
C ALA A 369 -19.00 3.90 -8.08
N PHE A 370 -18.60 2.63 -8.00
CA PHE A 370 -17.28 2.22 -7.50
C PHE A 370 -16.11 2.92 -8.19
N TYR A 371 -16.21 3.09 -9.50
CA TYR A 371 -15.13 3.64 -10.32
C TYR A 371 -15.33 5.11 -10.67
N ALA A 372 -16.30 5.80 -10.03
CA ALA A 372 -16.69 7.18 -10.34
C ALA A 372 -15.49 8.14 -10.49
N PHE A 373 -14.52 8.03 -9.57
CA PHE A 373 -13.35 8.90 -9.52
C PHE A 373 -12.12 8.36 -10.26
N THR A 374 -12.20 7.18 -10.89
CA THR A 374 -11.06 6.63 -11.66
C THR A 374 -10.67 7.57 -12.82
N PRO A 375 -11.61 8.05 -13.66
CA PRO A 375 -11.27 9.02 -14.71
C PRO A 375 -10.79 10.37 -14.17
N VAL A 376 -11.32 10.81 -13.02
CA VAL A 376 -10.92 12.07 -12.37
C VAL A 376 -9.45 11.98 -11.93
N SER A 377 -9.11 10.93 -11.19
CA SER A 377 -7.75 10.70 -10.68
C SER A 377 -6.75 10.58 -11.82
N GLY A 378 -7.07 9.79 -12.85
CA GLY A 378 -6.24 9.64 -14.04
C GLY A 378 -6.02 10.95 -14.80
N ALA A 379 -7.09 11.67 -15.12
CA ALA A 379 -7.00 12.95 -15.83
C ALA A 379 -6.16 13.99 -15.09
N LEU A 380 -6.23 14.00 -13.76
CA LEU A 380 -5.51 14.93 -12.89
C LEU A 380 -4.12 14.43 -12.47
N GLY A 381 -3.64 13.32 -13.05
CA GLY A 381 -2.26 12.87 -12.94
C GLY A 381 -1.93 11.86 -11.86
N ASN A 382 -2.95 11.24 -11.27
CA ASN A 382 -2.80 10.13 -10.35
C ASN A 382 -3.57 8.88 -10.85
N PRO A 383 -3.24 8.31 -12.02
CA PRO A 383 -3.93 7.14 -12.54
C PRO A 383 -3.73 5.91 -11.64
N PRO A 384 -4.70 4.97 -11.56
CA PRO A 384 -4.50 3.70 -10.88
C PRO A 384 -3.27 2.96 -11.40
N ALA A 385 -2.32 2.67 -10.51
CA ALA A 385 -1.04 2.07 -10.90
C ALA A 385 -1.07 0.53 -10.94
N PHE A 386 -1.74 -0.11 -9.97
CA PHE A 386 -1.64 -1.56 -9.75
C PHE A 386 -2.98 -2.30 -9.89
N GLY A 387 -4.09 -1.58 -9.94
CA GLY A 387 -5.43 -2.16 -10.09
C GLY A 387 -5.70 -2.65 -11.51
N GLU A 388 -6.49 -3.70 -11.62
CA GLU A 388 -6.97 -4.25 -12.89
C GLU A 388 -8.45 -4.59 -12.77
N TYR A 389 -9.23 -4.21 -13.77
CA TYR A 389 -10.65 -4.53 -13.81
C TYR A 389 -10.90 -5.91 -14.41
N TYR A 390 -11.61 -6.75 -13.65
CA TYR A 390 -12.09 -8.05 -14.12
C TYR A 390 -13.53 -7.90 -14.62
N PRO A 391 -13.79 -8.15 -15.92
CA PRO A 391 -15.09 -7.83 -16.55
C PRO A 391 -16.22 -8.77 -16.12
N GLN A 392 -15.89 -9.86 -15.44
CA GLN A 392 -16.85 -10.82 -14.93
C GLN A 392 -16.28 -11.55 -13.72
N ARG A 393 -17.18 -11.90 -12.79
CA ARG A 393 -16.90 -12.91 -11.78
C ARG A 393 -16.79 -14.29 -12.44
N MET A 394 -15.60 -14.88 -12.37
CA MET A 394 -15.30 -16.26 -12.79
C MET A 394 -15.95 -17.29 -11.86
N LYS A 395 -16.25 -18.48 -12.36
CA LYS A 395 -16.44 -19.66 -11.48
C LYS A 395 -15.10 -20.09 -10.90
N TYR A 396 -15.13 -20.93 -9.86
CA TYR A 396 -13.91 -21.40 -9.21
C TYR A 396 -12.92 -22.03 -10.19
N GLU A 397 -13.41 -22.87 -11.11
CA GLU A 397 -12.58 -23.48 -12.17
C GLU A 397 -11.88 -22.43 -13.04
N GLY A 398 -12.55 -21.31 -13.33
CA GLY A 398 -11.96 -20.20 -14.08
C GLY A 398 -10.86 -19.48 -13.31
N VAL A 399 -11.01 -19.35 -11.98
CA VAL A 399 -9.95 -18.80 -11.12
C VAL A 399 -8.72 -19.71 -11.15
N VAL A 400 -8.92 -21.02 -11.00
CA VAL A 400 -7.81 -22.00 -11.05
C VAL A 400 -7.13 -22.01 -12.42
N ALA A 401 -7.91 -21.87 -13.51
CA ALA A 401 -7.36 -21.74 -14.85
C ALA A 401 -6.51 -20.47 -15.01
N GLU A 402 -6.95 -19.34 -14.46
CA GLU A 402 -6.18 -18.10 -14.47
C GLU A 402 -4.90 -18.21 -13.62
N MET A 403 -4.97 -18.84 -12.44
CA MET A 403 -3.78 -19.14 -11.62
C MET A 403 -2.76 -19.98 -12.39
N ARG A 404 -3.23 -21.02 -13.11
CA ARG A 404 -2.39 -21.86 -13.96
C ARG A 404 -1.76 -21.06 -15.10
N ARG A 405 -2.54 -20.22 -15.78
CA ARG A 405 -2.06 -19.34 -16.85
C ARG A 405 -0.97 -18.38 -16.34
N LEU A 406 -1.10 -17.86 -15.12
CA LEU A 406 -0.07 -17.02 -14.49
C LEU A 406 1.22 -17.81 -14.22
N ALA A 407 1.13 -19.00 -13.64
CA ALA A 407 2.30 -19.85 -13.38
C ALA A 407 2.99 -20.33 -14.67
N GLU A 408 2.23 -20.57 -15.75
CA GLU A 408 2.80 -20.91 -17.06
C GLU A 408 3.50 -19.72 -17.72
N LYS A 409 2.98 -18.51 -17.52
CA LYS A 409 3.54 -17.29 -18.11
C LYS A 409 4.76 -16.76 -17.36
N TYR A 410 4.76 -16.87 -16.03
CA TYR A 410 5.73 -16.23 -15.15
C TYR A 410 6.56 -17.28 -14.40
N PRO A 411 7.86 -17.45 -14.73
CA PRO A 411 8.74 -18.41 -14.06
C PRO A 411 8.87 -18.21 -12.55
N GLU A 412 8.66 -16.98 -12.07
CA GLU A 412 8.70 -16.61 -10.65
C GLU A 412 7.48 -17.11 -9.87
N ILE A 413 6.43 -17.55 -10.57
CA ILE A 413 5.18 -18.02 -9.99
C ILE A 413 5.07 -19.52 -10.17
N SER A 414 4.94 -20.26 -9.06
CA SER A 414 4.62 -21.68 -9.07
C SER A 414 3.21 -21.93 -8.54
N LEU A 415 2.52 -22.91 -9.12
CA LEU A 415 1.18 -23.32 -8.70
C LEU A 415 1.29 -24.59 -7.86
N GLU A 416 0.68 -24.60 -6.67
CA GLU A 416 0.69 -25.74 -5.75
C GLU A 416 -0.73 -26.18 -5.40
N ASP A 417 -0.95 -27.50 -5.36
CA ASP A 417 -2.18 -28.12 -4.85
C ASP A 417 -2.03 -28.39 -3.35
N GLU A 418 -2.77 -27.63 -2.55
CA GLU A 418 -2.72 -27.63 -1.08
C GLU A 418 -3.57 -28.74 -0.45
N GLY A 419 -4.31 -29.51 -1.26
CA GLY A 419 -5.14 -30.60 -0.76
C GLY A 419 -6.64 -30.41 -0.93
N ALA A 420 -7.40 -31.22 -0.19
CA ALA A 420 -8.85 -31.22 -0.26
C ALA A 420 -9.46 -30.01 0.48
N ALA A 421 -10.54 -29.46 -0.08
CA ALA A 421 -11.38 -28.44 0.52
C ALA A 421 -12.85 -28.91 0.62
N SER A 422 -13.66 -28.17 1.38
CA SER A 422 -15.10 -28.48 1.52
C SER A 422 -15.79 -28.57 0.17
N GLY A 423 -16.83 -29.42 0.05
CA GLY A 423 -17.64 -29.55 -1.16
C GLY A 423 -16.97 -30.30 -2.32
N GLY A 424 -15.88 -31.04 -2.07
CA GLY A 424 -15.19 -31.83 -3.09
C GLY A 424 -14.21 -31.02 -3.94
N TYR A 425 -13.98 -29.75 -3.60
CA TYR A 425 -13.01 -28.91 -4.26
C TYR A 425 -11.58 -29.23 -3.80
N ARG A 426 -10.60 -28.76 -4.57
CA ARG A 426 -9.20 -28.67 -4.14
C ARG A 426 -8.90 -27.26 -3.62
N LEU A 427 -7.79 -27.07 -2.95
CA LEU A 427 -7.28 -25.75 -2.61
C LEU A 427 -5.98 -25.53 -3.39
N TRP A 428 -5.82 -24.35 -4.00
CA TRP A 428 -4.64 -24.02 -4.81
C TRP A 428 -3.96 -22.77 -4.28
N SER A 429 -2.65 -22.70 -4.41
CA SER A 429 -1.86 -21.50 -4.10
C SER A 429 -0.91 -21.11 -5.23
N LEU A 430 -0.64 -19.81 -5.34
CA LEU A 430 0.45 -19.25 -6.12
C LEU A 430 1.62 -18.96 -5.17
N ASN A 431 2.80 -19.48 -5.46
CA ASN A 431 3.99 -19.30 -4.64
C ASN A 431 5.06 -18.53 -5.42
N LEU A 432 5.61 -17.49 -4.81
CA LEU A 432 6.68 -16.66 -5.34
C LEU A 432 7.90 -16.67 -4.42
N GLY A 433 9.09 -16.68 -5.01
CA GLY A 433 10.35 -16.76 -4.27
C GLY A 433 10.74 -18.19 -3.89
N GLY A 434 11.92 -18.34 -3.28
CA GLY A 434 12.54 -19.62 -2.95
C GLY A 434 12.12 -20.17 -1.59
N SER A 435 12.19 -21.49 -1.44
CA SER A 435 11.96 -22.19 -0.16
C SER A 435 13.00 -21.79 0.90
N GLY A 436 12.64 -21.93 2.17
CA GLY A 436 13.53 -21.61 3.30
C GLY A 436 13.63 -20.12 3.66
N ARG A 437 12.96 -19.24 2.92
CA ARG A 437 12.88 -17.79 3.21
C ARG A 437 11.71 -17.47 4.15
N PRO A 438 11.74 -16.35 4.89
CA PRO A 438 10.58 -15.83 5.60
C PRO A 438 9.36 -15.74 4.69
N LEU A 439 8.26 -16.39 5.11
CA LEU A 439 7.04 -16.53 4.33
C LEU A 439 6.01 -15.47 4.69
N TYR A 440 5.48 -14.81 3.66
CA TYR A 440 4.26 -14.02 3.73
C TYR A 440 3.10 -14.82 3.14
N LEU A 441 2.12 -15.15 3.99
CA LEU A 441 0.89 -15.79 3.55
C LEU A 441 -0.18 -14.73 3.29
N LEU A 442 -0.63 -14.63 2.05
CA LEU A 442 -1.73 -13.77 1.63
C LEU A 442 -2.92 -14.65 1.24
N TYR A 443 -4.10 -14.37 1.77
CA TYR A 443 -5.30 -15.13 1.42
C TYR A 443 -6.50 -14.20 1.22
N ALA A 444 -7.47 -14.69 0.46
CA ALA A 444 -8.74 -14.01 0.25
C ALA A 444 -9.90 -15.01 0.16
N ALA A 445 -11.12 -14.48 0.08
CA ALA A 445 -12.37 -15.23 -0.01
C ALA A 445 -12.47 -16.35 1.04
N ALA A 446 -12.10 -16.05 2.29
CA ALA A 446 -12.45 -16.89 3.44
C ALA A 446 -13.99 -16.94 3.59
N HIS A 447 -14.62 -15.79 3.40
CA HIS A 447 -16.03 -15.71 3.05
C HIS A 447 -16.16 -15.80 1.53
N GLY A 448 -16.80 -16.83 1.01
CA GLY A 448 -16.89 -17.07 -0.44
C GLY A 448 -17.60 -15.95 -1.22
N ALA A 449 -18.49 -15.20 -0.57
CA ALA A 449 -19.17 -14.05 -1.16
C ALA A 449 -18.30 -12.78 -1.27
N GLU A 450 -17.13 -12.72 -0.62
CA GLU A 450 -16.17 -11.61 -0.64
C GLU A 450 -15.04 -11.97 -1.61
N TRP A 451 -15.33 -11.97 -2.92
CA TRP A 451 -14.52 -12.62 -3.95
C TRP A 451 -13.49 -11.70 -4.60
N GLU A 452 -13.76 -10.40 -4.65
CA GLU A 452 -12.96 -9.37 -5.31
C GLU A 452 -11.50 -9.34 -4.80
N PRO A 453 -11.22 -9.47 -3.48
CA PRO A 453 -9.84 -9.49 -2.99
C PRO A 453 -9.02 -10.65 -3.55
N GLY A 454 -9.64 -11.79 -3.89
CA GLY A 454 -8.95 -12.91 -4.52
C GLY A 454 -8.37 -12.55 -5.88
N TYR A 455 -9.08 -11.71 -6.64
CA TYR A 455 -8.61 -11.24 -7.95
C TYR A 455 -7.48 -10.23 -7.76
N GLY A 456 -7.62 -9.33 -6.78
CA GLY A 456 -6.54 -8.42 -6.37
C GLY A 456 -5.26 -9.16 -6.01
N LEU A 457 -5.33 -10.31 -5.34
CA LEU A 457 -4.17 -11.14 -5.03
C LEU A 457 -3.53 -11.79 -6.26
N MET A 458 -4.33 -12.20 -7.25
CA MET A 458 -3.78 -12.68 -8.54
C MET A 458 -3.12 -11.53 -9.32
N THR A 459 -3.74 -10.35 -9.35
CA THR A 459 -3.11 -9.14 -9.91
C THR A 459 -1.82 -8.81 -9.19
N PHE A 460 -1.78 -8.87 -7.86
CA PHE A 460 -0.57 -8.64 -7.08
C PHE A 460 0.54 -9.62 -7.45
N ALA A 461 0.24 -10.93 -7.54
CA ALA A 461 1.21 -11.94 -7.96
C ALA A 461 1.83 -11.60 -9.31
N ARG A 462 1.00 -11.22 -10.29
CA ARG A 462 1.44 -10.77 -11.61
C ARG A 462 2.33 -9.53 -11.52
N GLN A 463 1.95 -8.52 -10.76
CA GLN A 463 2.70 -7.26 -10.63
C GLN A 463 4.07 -7.46 -9.95
N VAL A 464 4.18 -8.39 -8.99
CA VAL A 464 5.46 -8.81 -8.40
C VAL A 464 6.32 -9.50 -9.47
N ALA A 465 5.77 -10.46 -10.22
CA ALA A 465 6.50 -11.18 -11.25
C ALA A 465 6.92 -10.28 -12.43
N ASP A 466 6.10 -9.29 -12.81
CA ASP A 466 6.44 -8.25 -13.80
C ASP A 466 7.54 -7.29 -13.28
N GLY A 467 8.04 -7.45 -12.06
CA GLY A 467 9.08 -6.61 -11.46
C GLY A 467 8.62 -5.21 -11.05
N ARG A 468 7.32 -4.90 -11.17
CA ARG A 468 6.74 -3.58 -10.88
C ARG A 468 6.74 -3.21 -9.40
N LEU A 469 6.98 -4.20 -8.55
CA LEU A 469 7.12 -4.05 -7.10
C LEU A 469 8.54 -4.34 -6.60
N SER A 470 9.55 -4.41 -7.48
CA SER A 470 10.94 -4.74 -7.13
C SER A 470 11.58 -3.78 -6.11
N GLY A 471 11.10 -2.53 -6.03
CA GLY A 471 11.53 -1.56 -5.01
C GLY A 471 10.98 -1.83 -3.60
N VAL A 472 10.03 -2.75 -3.46
CA VAL A 472 9.33 -3.05 -2.20
C VAL A 472 9.39 -4.54 -1.85
N VAL A 473 9.29 -5.42 -2.85
CA VAL A 473 9.29 -6.88 -2.71
C VAL A 473 10.58 -7.44 -3.29
N ASP A 474 11.39 -8.07 -2.43
CA ASP A 474 12.64 -8.74 -2.80
C ASP A 474 12.47 -10.25 -2.62
N LEU A 475 12.16 -10.94 -3.72
CA LEU A 475 11.93 -12.39 -3.72
C LEU A 475 13.20 -13.21 -3.41
N GLU A 476 14.39 -12.59 -3.39
CA GLU A 476 15.61 -13.26 -2.89
C GLU A 476 15.66 -13.31 -1.36
N LYS A 477 14.90 -12.45 -0.68
CA LYS A 477 14.86 -12.34 0.78
C LYS A 477 13.59 -12.87 1.41
N VAL A 478 12.49 -12.91 0.66
CA VAL A 478 11.18 -13.39 1.16
C VAL A 478 10.57 -14.40 0.21
N SER A 479 9.67 -15.22 0.74
CA SER A 479 8.74 -16.02 -0.05
C SER A 479 7.31 -15.52 0.18
N ILE A 480 6.46 -15.67 -0.83
CA ILE A 480 5.05 -15.27 -0.77
C ILE A 480 4.21 -16.47 -1.21
N LYS A 481 3.27 -16.88 -0.37
CA LYS A 481 2.22 -17.86 -0.71
C LYS A 481 0.89 -17.14 -0.76
N ILE A 482 0.18 -17.30 -1.87
CA ILE A 482 -1.08 -16.63 -2.16
C ILE A 482 -2.15 -17.68 -2.33
N ILE A 483 -3.22 -17.62 -1.54
CA ILE A 483 -4.42 -18.44 -1.69
C ILE A 483 -5.57 -17.51 -2.10
N PRO A 484 -5.83 -17.31 -3.41
CA PRO A 484 -6.84 -16.37 -3.87
C PRO A 484 -8.24 -16.73 -3.35
N ILE A 485 -8.57 -18.02 -3.31
CA ILE A 485 -9.88 -18.53 -2.88
C ILE A 485 -9.68 -19.56 -1.77
N LEU A 486 -9.80 -19.12 -0.51
CA LEU A 486 -9.67 -20.01 0.65
C LEU A 486 -10.92 -20.89 0.86
N ASN A 487 -12.10 -20.39 0.49
CA ASN A 487 -13.38 -21.10 0.60
C ASN A 487 -14.00 -21.36 -0.79
N PRO A 488 -13.55 -22.39 -1.53
CA PRO A 488 -14.00 -22.65 -2.90
C PRO A 488 -15.48 -23.03 -3.00
N ALA A 489 -15.99 -23.86 -2.08
CA ALA A 489 -17.41 -24.23 -2.07
C ALA A 489 -18.32 -23.02 -1.80
N GLY A 490 -17.95 -22.19 -0.81
CA GLY A 490 -18.69 -20.98 -0.51
C GLY A 490 -18.59 -19.96 -1.64
N TYR A 491 -17.44 -19.88 -2.31
CA TYR A 491 -17.24 -19.03 -3.47
C TYR A 491 -18.26 -19.37 -4.55
N ASP A 492 -18.28 -20.61 -5.07
CA ASP A 492 -19.19 -20.94 -6.16
C ASP A 492 -20.68 -20.79 -5.78
N LYS A 493 -21.02 -21.03 -4.51
CA LYS A 493 -22.38 -20.81 -3.97
C LYS A 493 -22.71 -19.34 -3.65
N MET A 494 -21.75 -18.42 -3.74
CA MET A 494 -21.88 -17.04 -3.27
C MET A 494 -22.33 -16.95 -1.80
N SER A 495 -21.80 -17.83 -0.95
CA SER A 495 -22.08 -17.90 0.48
C SER A 495 -20.86 -17.53 1.32
N ARG A 496 -21.12 -17.01 2.52
CA ARG A 496 -20.04 -16.74 3.50
C ARG A 496 -19.43 -18.04 4.03
N GLN A 497 -20.24 -19.08 4.20
CA GLN A 497 -19.82 -20.35 4.80
C GLN A 497 -19.35 -21.35 3.75
N ASN A 498 -18.52 -22.31 4.18
CA ASN A 498 -17.95 -23.39 3.37
C ASN A 498 -18.80 -24.67 3.35
N ALA A 499 -19.86 -24.73 4.18
CA ALA A 499 -20.86 -25.78 4.24
C ALA A 499 -22.24 -25.17 4.48
#